data_AF-A0A537PHW2-F1
#
_entry.id   AF-A0A537PHW2-F1
#
_cell.length_a   1.000
_cell.length_b   1.000
_cell.length_c   1.000
_cell.angle_alpha   90.00
_cell.angle_beta   90.00
_cell.angle_gamma   90.00
#
_symmetry.space_group_name_H-M   'P 1'
#
loop_
_entity.id
_entity.type
_entity.pdbx_description
1 polymer ?
#
loop_
_entity_poly.entity_id
_entity_poly.type
_entity_poly.pdbx_seq_one_letter_code
_entity_poly.pdbx_strand_id
1 'polypeptide(L)'
;MTEFNLSGNDDGVAATIADAIMQRLAKCWNIPPGAREAQISVKVHFQLNPNGTVSGLPQVLNGSADPLFAATAQSAVSAVMDCQPYDFLPQDKYELWQDNGVNF
;
A
#
# COMPACT_ATOMS: atom_id res chain seq x y z
N MET A 1 3.57 34.87 2.38
CA MET A 1 3.71 33.50 1.86
C MET A 1 2.76 32.66 2.68
N THR A 2 1.75 32.12 2.02
CA THR A 2 0.46 31.69 2.59
C THR A 2 0.62 30.51 3.55
N GLU A 3 0.00 30.62 4.71
CA GLU A 3 -0.13 29.55 5.70
C GLU A 3 -0.96 28.40 5.10
N PHE A 4 -0.39 27.19 5.05
CA PHE A 4 -1.11 25.96 4.76
C PHE A 4 -2.06 25.68 5.93
N ASN A 5 -3.29 26.21 5.85
CA ASN A 5 -4.39 25.83 6.71
C ASN A 5 -4.87 24.43 6.31
N LEU A 6 -4.16 23.40 6.80
CA LEU A 6 -4.63 22.02 6.75
C LEU A 6 -5.82 21.92 7.70
N SER A 7 -7.01 22.04 7.11
CA SER A 7 -8.27 21.78 7.80
C SER A 7 -8.30 20.28 8.10
N GLY A 8 -8.57 19.89 9.36
CA GLY A 8 -8.54 18.50 9.84
C GLY A 8 -9.49 17.50 9.14
N ASN A 9 -10.08 17.89 8.01
CA ASN A 9 -10.76 17.02 7.07
C ASN A 9 -9.76 16.22 6.21
N ASP A 10 -8.60 16.78 5.84
CA ASP A 10 -7.66 16.10 4.94
C ASP A 10 -6.93 14.94 5.64
N ASP A 11 -6.64 15.03 6.94
CA ASP A 11 -6.10 13.91 7.72
C ASP A 11 -7.09 12.73 7.79
N GLY A 12 -8.38 13.03 7.98
CA GLY A 12 -9.44 12.03 7.99
C GLY A 12 -9.64 11.37 6.63
N VAL A 13 -9.53 12.13 5.54
CA VAL A 13 -9.60 11.62 4.17
C VAL A 13 -8.37 10.76 3.85
N ALA A 14 -7.16 11.19 4.22
CA ALA A 14 -5.94 10.42 4.01
C ALA A 14 -5.99 9.07 4.73
N ALA A 15 -6.44 9.05 5.99
CA ALA A 15 -6.64 7.80 6.74
C ALA A 15 -7.67 6.88 6.06
N THR A 16 -8.77 7.43 5.55
CA THR A 16 -9.81 6.68 4.82
C THR A 16 -9.26 6.08 3.52
N ILE A 17 -8.43 6.82 2.78
CA ILE A 17 -7.80 6.32 1.55
C ILE A 17 -6.81 5.20 1.87
N ALA A 18 -5.95 5.38 2.89
CA ALA A 18 -5.02 4.36 3.31
C ALA A 18 -5.75 3.06 3.71
N ASP A 19 -6.86 3.18 4.45
CA ASP A 19 -7.70 2.03 4.82
C ASP A 19 -8.31 1.36 3.58
N ALA A 20 -8.84 2.13 2.63
CA ALA A 20 -9.40 1.60 1.39
C ALA A 20 -8.35 0.84 0.55
N ILE A 21 -7.11 1.34 0.47
CA ILE A 21 -5.99 0.66 -0.19
C ILE A 21 -5.65 -0.64 0.54
N MET A 22 -5.53 -0.61 1.86
CA MET A 22 -5.26 -1.80 2.67
C MET A 22 -6.34 -2.87 2.51
N GLN A 23 -7.61 -2.47 2.52
CA GLN A 23 -8.75 -3.38 2.29
C GLN A 23 -8.73 -4.00 0.89
N ARG A 24 -8.35 -3.23 -0.14
CA ARG A 24 -8.20 -3.75 -1.50
C ARG A 24 -7.07 -4.77 -1.55
N LEU A 25 -5.89 -4.41 -1.03
CA LEU A 25 -4.71 -5.28 -0.99
C LEU A 25 -5.00 -6.59 -0.24
N ALA A 26 -5.70 -6.53 0.90
CA ALA A 26 -6.08 -7.71 1.66
C ALA A 26 -6.94 -8.71 0.87
N LYS A 27 -7.67 -8.27 -0.16
CA LYS A 27 -8.48 -9.15 -1.02
C LYS A 27 -7.65 -9.84 -2.10
N CYS A 28 -6.58 -9.21 -2.60
CA CYS A 28 -5.70 -9.82 -3.60
C CYS A 28 -4.55 -10.60 -2.98
N TRP A 29 -4.19 -10.29 -1.73
CA TRP A 29 -2.99 -10.83 -1.13
C TRP A 29 -3.13 -12.31 -0.76
N ASN A 30 -2.41 -13.16 -1.48
CA ASN A 30 -2.26 -14.57 -1.17
C ASN A 30 -1.15 -14.78 -0.13
N ILE A 31 -1.50 -14.64 1.15
CA ILE A 31 -0.55 -14.78 2.26
C ILE A 31 0.04 -16.20 2.26
N PRO A 32 1.38 -16.35 2.22
CA PRO A 32 2.00 -17.67 2.28
C PRO A 32 1.63 -18.41 3.58
N PRO A 33 1.44 -19.73 3.54
CA PRO A 33 1.18 -20.51 4.74
C PRO A 33 2.35 -20.36 5.73
N GLY A 34 2.04 -20.19 7.02
CA GLY A 34 3.06 -19.97 8.05
C GLY A 34 3.43 -18.49 8.28
N ALA A 35 3.19 -17.60 7.31
CA ALA A 35 3.61 -16.19 7.41
C ALA A 35 2.80 -15.42 8.47
N ARG A 36 1.51 -15.75 8.62
CA ARG A 36 0.62 -15.12 9.60
C ARG A 36 0.94 -15.59 11.01
N GLU A 37 1.21 -16.89 11.18
CA GLU A 37 1.59 -17.50 12.45
C GLU A 37 2.96 -17.02 12.92
N ALA A 38 3.90 -16.82 11.99
CA ALA A 38 5.23 -16.27 12.26
C ALA A 38 5.23 -14.74 12.47
N GLN A 39 4.07 -14.08 12.41
CA GLN A 39 3.90 -12.64 12.63
C GLN A 39 4.86 -11.79 11.77
N ILE A 40 5.08 -12.19 10.52
CA ILE A 40 6.01 -11.53 9.62
C ILE A 40 5.40 -10.23 9.11
N SER A 41 6.04 -9.11 9.45
CA SER A 41 5.65 -7.80 8.91
C SER A 41 6.48 -7.42 7.69
N VAL A 42 5.80 -7.00 6.62
CA VAL A 42 6.45 -6.54 5.37
C VAL A 42 5.99 -5.11 5.08
N LYS A 43 6.96 -4.22 4.90
CA LYS A 43 6.74 -2.84 4.48
C LYS A 43 6.99 -2.72 2.99
N VAL A 44 5.98 -2.28 2.26
CA VAL A 44 6.05 -2.09 0.81
C VAL A 44 5.75 -0.63 0.49
N HIS A 45 6.60 -0.03 -0.34
CA HIS A 45 6.37 1.29 -0.94
C HIS A 45 6.07 1.14 -2.42
N PHE A 46 5.08 1.89 -2.90
CA PHE A 46 4.72 1.90 -4.31
C PHE A 46 4.04 3.22 -4.68
N GLN A 47 4.15 3.55 -5.96
CA GLN A 47 3.54 4.74 -6.53
C GLN A 47 2.40 4.35 -7.47
N LEU A 48 1.36 5.17 -7.53
CA LEU A 48 0.24 4.98 -8.42
C LEU A 48 0.19 6.12 -9.44
N ASN A 49 -0.09 5.77 -10.68
CA ASN A 49 -0.45 6.71 -11.73
C ASN A 49 -1.87 7.25 -11.48
N PRO A 50 -2.25 8.41 -12.07
CA PRO A 50 -3.61 8.95 -11.94
C PRO A 50 -4.70 7.97 -12.39
N ASN A 51 -4.42 7.09 -13.36
CA ASN A 51 -5.36 6.05 -13.79
C ASN A 51 -5.48 4.85 -12.82
N GLY A 52 -4.85 4.90 -11.64
CA GLY A 52 -4.88 3.84 -10.64
C GLY A 52 -3.97 2.65 -10.93
N THR A 53 -3.09 2.70 -11.94
CA THR A 53 -2.08 1.65 -12.17
C THR A 53 -0.82 1.90 -11.35
N VAL A 54 -0.06 0.88 -10.96
CA VAL A 54 1.23 1.08 -10.28
C VAL A 54 2.22 1.67 -11.27
N SER A 55 2.90 2.72 -10.83
CA SER A 55 4.05 3.28 -11.52
C SER A 55 5.30 2.52 -11.11
N GLY A 56 5.94 1.87 -12.10
CA GLY A 56 7.16 1.09 -11.86
C GLY A 56 6.91 -0.19 -11.04
N LEU A 57 7.85 -0.53 -10.17
CA LEU A 57 7.82 -1.74 -9.34
C LEU A 57 7.75 -1.38 -7.86
N PRO A 58 6.84 -1.99 -7.08
CA PRO A 58 6.81 -1.86 -5.62
C PRO A 58 8.14 -2.28 -4.99
N GLN A 59 8.56 -1.54 -3.97
CA GLN A 59 9.82 -1.75 -3.26
C GLN A 59 9.57 -2.23 -1.85
N VAL A 60 10.31 -3.25 -1.41
CA VAL A 60 10.28 -3.72 -0.03
C VAL A 60 11.25 -2.88 0.79
N LEU A 61 10.75 -2.26 1.86
CA LEU A 61 11.50 -1.29 2.66
C LEU A 61 12.17 -1.89 3.90
N ASN A 62 11.87 -3.15 4.24
CA ASN A 62 12.43 -3.82 5.41
C ASN A 62 13.01 -5.20 5.06
N GLY A 63 13.71 -5.77 6.03
CA GLY A 63 14.22 -7.13 5.99
C GLY A 63 13.93 -7.85 7.30
N SER A 64 13.97 -9.18 7.27
CA SER A 64 13.94 -10.03 8.46
C SER A 64 14.85 -11.23 8.28
N ALA A 65 15.36 -11.78 9.39
CA ALA A 65 16.12 -13.03 9.41
C ALA A 65 15.21 -14.27 9.30
N ASP A 66 13.89 -14.09 9.38
CA ASP A 66 12.94 -15.18 9.22
C ASP A 66 13.02 -15.79 7.81
N PRO A 67 13.16 -17.12 7.67
CA PRO A 67 13.27 -17.77 6.37
C PRO A 67 12.04 -17.56 5.46
N LEU A 68 10.86 -17.32 6.04
CA LEU A 68 9.64 -17.04 5.28
C LEU A 68 9.56 -15.59 4.80
N PHE A 69 10.40 -14.67 5.30
CA PHE A 69 10.32 -13.24 4.97
C PHE A 69 10.38 -12.98 3.47
N ALA A 70 11.34 -13.61 2.77
CA ALA A 70 11.51 -13.39 1.34
C ALA A 70 10.28 -13.82 0.53
N ALA A 71 9.67 -14.95 0.86
CA ALA A 71 8.46 -15.43 0.22
C ALA A 71 7.25 -14.53 0.52
N THR A 72 7.11 -14.09 1.78
CA THR A 72 6.05 -13.15 2.19
C THR A 72 6.21 -11.80 1.51
N ALA A 73 7.44 -11.29 1.39
CA ALA A 73 7.73 -10.03 0.73
C ALA A 73 7.42 -10.08 -0.78
N GLN A 74 7.78 -11.16 -1.46
CA GLN A 74 7.42 -11.36 -2.87
C GLN A 74 5.91 -11.49 -3.07
N SER A 75 5.21 -12.17 -2.16
CA SER A 75 3.75 -12.26 -2.18
C SER A 75 3.10 -10.89 -1.98
N ALA A 76 3.61 -10.06 -1.06
CA ALA A 76 3.11 -8.71 -0.84
C ALA A 76 3.31 -7.80 -2.08
N VAL A 77 4.48 -7.86 -2.72
CA VAL A 77 4.74 -7.14 -3.98
C VAL A 77 3.79 -7.61 -5.09
N SER A 78 3.57 -8.92 -5.22
CA SER A 78 2.65 -9.49 -6.20
C SER A 78 1.22 -9.00 -5.94
N ALA A 79 0.77 -8.97 -4.69
CA ALA A 79 -0.56 -8.47 -4.33
C ALA A 79 -0.77 -7.01 -4.76
N VAL A 80 0.24 -6.14 -4.62
CA VAL A 80 0.16 -4.75 -5.07
C VAL A 80 -0.02 -4.66 -6.58
N MET A 81 0.68 -5.50 -7.34
CA MET A 81 0.60 -5.52 -8.80
C MET A 81 -0.70 -6.15 -9.30
N ASP A 82 -1.11 -7.28 -8.72
CA ASP A 82 -2.30 -8.05 -9.11
C ASP A 82 -3.61 -7.33 -8.75
N CYS A 83 -3.59 -6.45 -7.74
CA CYS A 83 -4.75 -5.65 -7.34
C CYS A 83 -5.08 -4.49 -8.29
N GLN A 84 -4.22 -4.17 -9.25
CA GLN A 84 -4.48 -3.09 -10.19
C GLN A 84 -5.75 -3.32 -11.03
N PRO A 85 -6.40 -2.23 -11.48
CA PRO A 85 -6.18 -0.85 -11.09
C PRO A 85 -6.85 -0.49 -9.74
N TYR A 86 -6.36 0.55 -9.09
CA TYR A 86 -6.90 1.19 -7.89
C TYR A 86 -7.88 2.32 -8.27
N ASP A 87 -8.81 2.04 -9.17
CA ASP A 87 -9.74 3.02 -9.78
C ASP A 87 -10.78 3.61 -8.81
N PHE A 88 -10.94 3.01 -7.63
CA PHE A 88 -11.85 3.48 -6.57
C PHE A 88 -11.34 4.72 -5.83
N LEU A 89 -10.11 5.16 -6.09
CA LEU A 89 -9.49 6.29 -5.41
C LEU A 89 -9.99 7.64 -5.99
N PRO A 90 -10.30 8.63 -5.14
CA PRO A 90 -10.81 9.92 -5.58
C PRO A 90 -9.75 10.71 -6.37
N GLN A 91 -10.03 10.97 -7.65
CA GLN A 91 -9.10 11.63 -8.57
C GLN A 91 -8.76 13.07 -8.17
N ASP A 92 -9.71 13.78 -7.56
CA ASP A 92 -9.52 15.13 -7.03
C ASP A 92 -8.57 15.20 -5.83
N LYS A 93 -8.18 14.04 -5.28
CA LYS A 93 -7.27 13.89 -4.14
C LYS A 93 -6.01 13.11 -4.51
N TYR A 94 -5.61 13.09 -5.77
CA TYR A 94 -4.43 12.35 -6.26
C TYR A 94 -3.17 12.56 -5.41
N GLU A 95 -2.94 13.79 -4.93
CA GLU A 95 -1.78 14.10 -4.10
C GLU A 95 -1.72 13.34 -2.78
N LEU A 96 -2.87 12.87 -2.26
CA LEU A 96 -2.97 12.10 -1.02
C LEU A 96 -2.66 10.61 -1.21
N TRP A 97 -2.69 10.09 -2.43
CA TRP A 97 -2.59 8.64 -2.69
C TRP A 97 -1.66 8.24 -3.82
N GLN A 98 -1.01 9.17 -4.51
CA GLN A 98 -0.02 8.86 -5.53
C GLN A 98 1.20 8.12 -4.99
N ASP A 99 1.55 8.33 -3.71
CA ASP A 99 2.69 7.73 -3.03
C ASP A 99 2.21 6.98 -1.79
N ASN A 100 2.46 5.67 -1.73
CA ASN A 100 1.89 4.80 -0.70
C ASN A 100 2.98 3.98 -0.01
N GLY A 101 2.96 3.99 1.32
CA GLY A 101 3.69 3.06 2.16
C GLY A 101 2.72 2.20 2.96
N VAL A 102 2.68 0.90 2.69
CA VAL A 102 1.83 -0.05 3.40
C VAL A 102 2.66 -0.98 4.27
N ASN A 103 2.09 -1.40 5.39
CA ASN A 103 2.67 -2.41 6.26
C ASN A 103 1.67 -3.55 6.43
N PHE A 104 2.11 -4.74 6.03
CA PHE A 104 1.39 -5.97 6.21
C PHE A 104 1.79 -6.70 7.50
#